data_AF-A0A059XLT2-F1
#
_entry.id   AF-A0A059XLT2-F1
#
_cell.length_a   1.000
_cell.length_b   1.000
_cell.length_c   1.000
_cell.angle_alpha   90.00
_cell.angle_beta   90.00
_cell.angle_gamma   90.00
#
_symmetry.space_group_name_H-M   'P 1'
#
loop_
_entity.id
_entity.type
_entity.pdbx_description
1 polymer ?
#
loop_
_entity_poly.entity_id
_entity_poly.type
_entity_poly.pdbx_seq_one_letter_code
_entity_poly.pdbx_strand_id
1 'polypeptide(L)'
;MASKKPTLAKFYLAEKFDKNRNVSFNLKKEGLKKHTNFQTFSEALSNFIETAQLLPITAKVWFHRDGAFRGAATIEQAKIILNRVAEAKIQDQDVIEYINKENLVEKAPSKKMPLDKFLKLLEDAKIIAEINGKVKPQELQNEDIYTDVDADLVVESIVANTKGAFVKYHLTKDEHVSDTKVAYFDYTGVTPYTATLEALKLDAISEEKFNTLVKEAKVYAEVKRKSSATTVSSAKIKSDVELVVVVEEIIVLNKDKSYVKYHFTRQEFISESFIGELDYSSRDIEAEKLYVHKIGMGMSENFEEIVAKTKLYADVKENKSATLLSSSHLFTTEEVKLVVEQINIANTYVAQVVYHYEAGDIKSQSFASLFDFREANGTDILYAQDKLFTEDDFVKAVQVSSIYLDIEKNPLSIEISSSHVKTNSMLNVVIDQINVTSDKNVYVTYHFAKSGFISNSDVAMFDLSQPSDGNVLFPVVPVKVEEIQTQKHEEEFQSPMEAVEENVEQIQPMPQPEEVPMIMVESQEKPLPEQKVERLVKEYKETVSCGKKSTDVAFWAYSIVLIVIIILFVLIIAKYLLK
;
A
#
# COMPACT_ATOMS: atom_id res chain seq x y z
N MET A 1 44.18 1.74 52.82
CA MET A 1 44.88 3.04 52.71
C MET A 1 44.09 3.91 51.76
N ALA A 2 43.58 5.07 52.18
CA ALA A 2 42.87 5.97 51.29
C ALA A 2 43.86 6.59 50.30
N SER A 3 43.71 6.34 48.99
CA SER A 3 44.53 7.00 47.99
C SER A 3 44.22 8.50 48.05
N LYS A 4 45.26 9.30 48.26
CA LYS A 4 45.15 10.76 48.35
C LYS A 4 44.71 11.24 46.97
N LYS A 5 43.49 11.77 46.85
CA LYS A 5 42.97 12.31 45.58
C LYS A 5 44.02 13.25 44.98
N PRO A 6 44.36 13.12 43.68
CA PRO A 6 45.35 13.98 43.05
C PRO A 6 44.90 15.44 43.17
N THR A 7 45.78 16.29 43.71
CA THR A 7 45.50 17.71 43.91
C THR A 7 45.48 18.40 42.55
N LEU A 8 44.33 18.93 42.15
CA LEU A 8 44.16 19.71 40.92
C LEU A 8 44.70 21.14 41.13
N ALA A 9 45.59 21.61 40.27
CA ALA A 9 46.04 23.00 40.26
C ALA A 9 44.98 23.89 39.59
N LYS A 10 44.40 24.83 40.33
CA LYS A 10 43.39 25.74 39.78
C LYS A 10 43.98 27.10 39.41
N PHE A 11 43.62 27.57 38.23
CA PHE A 11 43.91 28.92 37.75
C PHE A 11 42.61 29.67 37.51
N TYR A 12 42.59 30.96 37.77
CA TYR A 12 41.45 31.83 37.54
C TYR A 12 41.87 32.88 36.51
N LEU A 13 41.16 32.94 35.40
CA LEU A 13 41.33 33.96 34.37
C LEU A 13 40.08 34.82 34.37
N ALA A 14 40.21 36.04 34.89
CA ALA A 14 39.10 36.97 35.04
C ALA A 14 39.33 38.19 34.15
N GLU A 15 38.32 38.56 33.38
CA GLU A 15 38.34 39.85 32.68
C GLU A 15 38.09 41.00 33.66
N LYS A 16 38.64 42.16 33.32
CA LYS A 16 38.45 43.40 34.06
C LYS A 16 38.44 44.57 33.08
N PHE A 17 37.37 45.35 33.14
CA PHE A 17 37.26 46.62 32.42
C PHE A 17 37.84 47.75 33.25
N ASP A 18 38.63 48.62 32.61
CA ASP A 18 39.02 49.91 33.18
C ASP A 18 37.90 50.96 33.01
N LYS A 19 38.16 52.21 33.45
CA LYS A 19 37.19 53.31 33.34
C LYS A 19 36.87 53.70 31.88
N ASN A 20 37.74 53.36 30.94
CA ASN A 20 37.61 53.65 29.51
C ASN A 20 37.03 52.46 28.73
N ARG A 21 36.58 51.40 29.44
CA ARG A 21 36.12 50.13 28.87
C ARG A 21 37.18 49.35 28.09
N ASN A 22 38.47 49.59 28.34
CA ASN A 22 39.51 48.67 27.87
C ASN A 22 39.47 47.40 28.72
N VAL A 23 39.43 46.25 28.05
CA VAL A 23 39.49 44.95 28.72
C VAL A 23 40.93 44.57 29.03
N SER A 24 41.14 43.94 30.18
CA SER A 24 42.40 43.30 30.56
C SER A 24 42.09 41.98 31.26
N PHE A 25 43.05 41.05 31.26
CA PHE A 25 42.85 39.71 31.80
C PHE A 25 43.80 39.44 32.96
N ASN A 26 43.24 39.07 34.10
CA ASN A 26 43.99 38.73 35.30
C ASN A 26 44.07 37.21 35.43
N LEU A 27 45.27 36.65 35.30
CA LEU A 27 45.53 35.24 35.57
C LEU A 27 46.06 35.07 37.00
N LYS A 28 45.43 34.19 37.78
CA LYS A 28 45.79 33.92 39.18
C LYS A 28 45.77 32.43 39.48
N LYS A 29 46.85 31.89 40.03
CA LYS A 29 46.88 30.51 40.58
C LYS A 29 46.23 30.47 41.97
N GLU A 30 45.41 29.47 42.24
CA GLU A 30 44.79 29.24 43.55
C GLU A 30 45.85 29.17 44.67
N GLY A 31 45.56 29.80 45.80
CA GLY A 31 46.49 29.90 46.94
C GLY A 31 47.53 31.02 46.83
N LEU A 32 47.76 31.62 45.64
CA LEU A 32 48.63 32.78 45.50
C LEU A 32 47.83 34.09 45.64
N LYS A 33 48.38 35.08 46.34
CA LYS A 33 47.75 36.41 46.48
C LYS A 33 47.93 37.29 45.24
N LYS A 34 49.02 37.09 44.49
CA LYS A 34 49.36 37.87 43.30
C LYS A 34 48.66 37.31 42.05
N HIS A 35 48.24 38.20 41.16
CA HIS A 35 47.78 37.89 39.81
C HIS A 35 48.71 38.55 38.80
N THR A 36 48.80 37.99 37.60
CA THR A 36 49.48 38.59 36.46
C THR A 36 48.43 39.19 35.54
N ASN A 37 48.63 40.44 35.12
CA ASN A 37 47.71 41.15 34.22
C ASN A 37 48.24 41.08 32.78
N PHE A 38 47.35 40.83 31.83
CA PHE A 38 47.63 40.74 30.40
C PHE A 38 46.68 41.66 29.63
N GLN A 39 47.15 42.19 28.49
CA GLN A 39 46.34 43.08 27.67
C GLN A 39 45.34 42.31 26.82
N THR A 40 45.73 41.13 26.32
CA THR A 40 44.87 40.30 25.46
C THR A 40 44.53 38.97 26.12
N PHE A 41 43.44 38.37 25.68
CA PHE A 41 43.01 37.06 26.16
C PHE A 41 43.99 35.96 25.75
N SER A 42 44.49 36.04 24.51
CA SER A 42 45.42 35.07 23.96
C SER A 42 46.73 35.03 24.75
N GLU A 43 47.26 36.18 25.17
CA GLU A 43 48.46 36.25 26.04
C GLU A 43 48.20 35.57 27.39
N ALA A 44 47.09 35.92 28.06
CA ALA A 44 46.73 35.35 29.35
C ALA A 44 46.57 33.82 29.29
N LEU A 45 45.88 33.32 28.27
CA LEU A 45 45.62 31.89 28.11
C LEU A 45 46.88 31.11 27.70
N SER A 46 47.75 31.71 26.88
CA SER A 46 49.05 31.12 26.52
C SER A 46 49.95 31.02 27.76
N ASN A 47 49.99 32.06 28.59
CA ASN A 47 50.74 32.03 29.84
C ASN A 47 50.21 30.97 30.82
N PHE A 48 48.89 30.76 30.87
CA PHE A 48 48.31 29.63 31.61
C PHE A 48 48.83 28.30 31.09
N ILE A 49 48.80 28.05 29.78
CA ILE A 49 49.25 26.80 29.17
C ILE A 49 50.73 26.54 29.51
N GLU A 50 51.60 27.53 29.29
CA GLU A 50 53.03 27.43 29.60
C GLU A 50 53.28 27.13 31.08
N THR A 51 52.65 27.89 31.98
CA THR A 51 52.82 27.73 33.43
C THR A 51 52.27 26.40 33.92
N ALA A 52 51.14 25.95 33.35
CA ALA A 52 50.46 24.72 33.73
C ALA A 52 51.22 23.47 33.26
N GLN A 53 51.85 23.50 32.08
CA GLN A 53 52.64 22.39 31.54
C GLN A 53 53.88 22.06 32.37
N LEU A 54 54.40 23.04 33.11
CA LEU A 54 55.54 22.86 34.01
C LEU A 54 55.16 22.21 35.36
N LEU A 55 53.87 22.04 35.65
CA LEU A 55 53.41 21.46 36.90
C LEU A 55 53.36 19.92 36.80
N PRO A 56 53.78 19.19 37.84
CA PRO A 56 53.68 17.72 37.88
C PRO A 56 52.25 17.22 38.15
N ILE A 57 51.27 18.12 38.21
CA ILE A 57 49.88 17.85 38.55
C ILE A 57 48.96 18.43 37.47
N THR A 58 47.79 17.83 37.29
CA THR A 58 46.77 18.35 36.37
C THR A 58 46.38 19.77 36.75
N ALA A 59 46.18 20.62 35.74
CA ALA A 59 45.76 22.00 35.92
C ALA A 59 44.53 22.31 35.07
N LYS A 60 43.69 23.21 35.58
CA LYS A 60 42.52 23.76 34.86
C LYS A 60 42.48 25.28 35.05
N VAL A 61 41.88 25.98 34.10
CA VAL A 61 41.62 27.43 34.17
C VAL A 61 40.12 27.68 34.25
N TRP A 62 39.69 28.51 35.21
CA TRP A 62 38.31 28.94 35.43
C TRP A 62 38.13 30.34 34.87
N PHE A 63 37.29 30.46 33.85
CA PHE A 63 36.99 31.74 33.20
C PHE A 63 35.90 32.48 33.98
N HIS A 64 36.15 33.75 34.25
CA HIS A 64 35.22 34.64 34.93
C HIS A 64 34.95 35.88 34.08
N ARG A 65 33.66 36.20 33.92
CA ARG A 65 33.15 37.38 33.24
C ARG A 65 32.31 38.18 34.23
N ASP A 66 32.60 39.46 34.42
CA ASP A 66 31.91 40.31 35.43
C ASP A 66 31.86 39.69 36.84
N GLY A 67 32.91 38.97 37.23
CA GLY A 67 32.98 38.25 38.51
C GLY A 67 32.14 36.96 38.58
N ALA A 68 31.36 36.63 37.56
CA ALA A 68 30.60 35.38 37.47
C ALA A 68 31.42 34.28 36.76
N PHE A 69 31.36 33.07 37.29
CA PHE A 69 31.96 31.89 36.66
C PHE A 69 31.24 31.55 35.35
N ARG A 70 32.00 31.35 34.26
CA ARG A 70 31.45 30.99 32.93
C ARG A 70 31.83 29.60 32.47
N GLY A 71 32.89 29.01 33.01
CA GLY A 71 33.30 27.65 32.67
C GLY A 71 34.76 27.40 32.99
N ALA A 72 35.18 26.13 32.93
CA ALA A 72 36.56 25.72 33.14
C ALA A 72 37.12 24.97 31.93
N ALA A 73 38.44 25.08 31.69
CA ALA A 73 39.12 24.34 30.63
C ALA A 73 40.39 23.64 31.15
N THR A 74 40.70 22.46 30.61
CA THR A 74 42.01 21.82 30.71
C THR A 74 43.05 22.54 29.84
N ILE A 75 44.31 22.09 29.90
CA ILE A 75 45.40 22.60 29.05
C ILE A 75 45.09 22.34 27.57
N GLU A 76 44.56 21.16 27.25
CA GLU A 76 44.19 20.74 25.89
C GLU A 76 43.04 21.58 25.36
N GLN A 77 41.98 21.76 26.17
CA GLN A 77 40.86 22.63 25.83
C GLN A 77 41.31 24.09 25.66
N ALA A 78 42.22 24.58 26.49
CA ALA A 78 42.79 25.93 26.36
C ALA A 78 43.51 26.14 25.01
N LYS A 79 44.25 25.12 24.52
CA LYS A 79 44.86 25.16 23.18
C LYS A 79 43.80 25.23 22.07
N ILE A 80 42.73 24.45 22.18
CA ILE A 80 41.62 24.49 21.23
C ILE A 80 40.94 25.86 21.25
N ILE A 81 40.69 26.41 22.44
CA ILE A 81 40.12 27.75 22.61
C ILE A 81 40.98 28.80 21.90
N LEU A 82 42.30 28.80 22.09
CA LEU A 82 43.21 29.74 21.42
C LEU A 82 43.06 29.70 19.90
N ASN A 83 43.07 28.49 19.32
CA ASN A 83 42.93 28.33 17.87
C ASN A 83 41.55 28.81 17.39
N ARG A 84 40.46 28.42 18.07
CA ARG A 84 39.09 28.80 17.69
C ARG A 84 38.83 30.29 17.79
N VAL A 85 39.37 30.95 18.82
CA VAL A 85 39.27 32.41 18.98
C VAL A 85 40.02 33.14 17.87
N ALA A 86 41.23 32.67 17.53
CA ALA A 86 42.03 33.25 16.46
C ALA A 86 41.36 33.08 15.08
N GLU A 87 40.82 31.90 14.78
CA GLU A 87 40.10 31.60 13.53
C GLU A 87 38.85 32.47 13.38
N ALA A 88 38.06 32.63 14.45
CA ALA A 88 36.82 33.39 14.44
C ALA A 88 37.04 34.91 14.55
N LYS A 89 38.28 35.38 14.77
CA LYS A 89 38.65 36.80 14.89
C LYS A 89 37.81 37.56 15.92
N ILE A 90 37.52 36.91 17.05
CA ILE A 90 36.71 37.49 18.14
C ILE A 90 37.51 38.57 18.86
N GLN A 91 36.86 39.70 19.19
CA GLN A 91 37.47 40.76 19.99
C GLN A 91 37.63 40.33 21.45
N ASP A 92 38.68 40.79 22.12
CA ASP A 92 38.99 40.38 23.50
C ASP A 92 37.80 40.57 24.47
N GLN A 93 37.00 41.63 24.30
CA GLN A 93 35.84 41.93 25.17
C GLN A 93 34.67 40.92 25.07
N ASP A 94 34.62 40.13 23.99
CA ASP A 94 33.54 39.18 23.68
C ASP A 94 34.01 37.73 23.80
N VAL A 95 35.29 37.52 24.10
CA VAL A 95 35.92 36.20 24.00
C VAL A 95 35.38 35.19 25.02
N ILE A 96 35.14 35.61 26.27
CA ILE A 96 34.61 34.71 27.32
C ILE A 96 33.14 34.35 27.03
N GLU A 97 32.39 35.26 26.41
CA GLU A 97 31.03 34.99 25.96
C GLU A 97 31.02 33.99 24.80
N TYR A 98 31.88 34.21 23.81
CA TYR A 98 32.05 33.33 22.67
C TYR A 98 32.39 31.89 23.09
N ILE A 99 33.40 31.70 23.96
CA ILE A 99 33.79 30.34 24.39
C ILE A 99 32.69 29.65 25.21
N ASN A 100 31.83 30.41 25.90
CA ASN A 100 30.69 29.86 26.62
C ASN A 100 29.57 29.45 25.65
N LYS A 101 29.28 30.29 24.65
CA LYS A 101 28.28 30.03 23.61
C LYS A 101 28.63 28.81 22.77
N GLU A 102 29.90 28.69 22.37
CA GLU A 102 30.42 27.57 21.57
C GLU A 102 30.70 26.30 22.39
N ASN A 103 30.32 26.26 23.67
CA ASN A 103 30.55 25.13 24.58
C ASN A 103 32.01 24.64 24.62
N LEU A 104 32.97 25.56 24.50
CA LEU A 104 34.41 25.25 24.53
C LEU A 104 34.96 25.08 25.96
N VAL A 105 34.09 25.28 26.96
CA VAL A 105 34.42 25.21 28.40
C VAL A 105 33.45 24.28 29.12
N GLU A 106 33.96 23.58 30.14
CA GLU A 106 33.15 22.80 31.07
C GLU A 106 32.34 23.76 31.96
N LYS A 107 31.02 23.80 31.77
CA LYS A 107 30.10 24.59 32.60
C LYS A 107 29.86 23.89 33.94
N ALA A 108 29.56 24.66 34.98
CA ALA A 108 29.04 24.05 36.21
C ALA A 108 27.75 23.30 35.87
N PRO A 109 27.46 22.14 36.49
CA PRO A 109 26.18 21.48 36.30
C PRO A 109 25.09 22.49 36.63
N SER A 110 24.18 22.73 35.69
CA SER A 110 23.00 23.56 35.95
C SER A 110 22.28 22.96 37.16
N LYS A 111 21.79 23.82 38.06
CA LYS A 111 20.90 23.33 39.11
C LYS A 111 19.66 22.79 38.40
N LYS A 112 19.56 21.47 38.30
CA LYS A 112 18.44 20.77 37.68
C LYS A 112 17.15 21.31 38.27
N MET A 113 16.17 21.62 37.41
CA MET A 113 14.84 21.96 37.87
C MET A 113 14.29 20.81 38.75
N PRO A 114 13.73 21.08 39.95
CA PRO A 114 13.03 20.05 40.70
C PRO A 114 11.83 19.52 39.92
N LEU A 115 11.59 18.20 39.97
CA LEU A 115 10.51 17.54 39.23
C LEU A 115 9.14 18.18 39.50
N ASP A 116 8.82 18.53 40.76
CA ASP A 116 7.55 19.18 41.11
C ASP A 116 7.33 20.52 40.39
N LYS A 117 8.41 21.28 40.17
CA LYS A 117 8.35 22.55 39.45
C LYS A 117 8.14 22.30 37.95
N PHE A 118 8.76 21.25 37.40
CA PHE A 118 8.53 20.84 36.03
C PHE A 118 7.08 20.40 35.82
N LEU A 119 6.53 19.54 36.69
CA LEU A 119 5.14 19.10 36.60
C LEU A 119 4.15 20.27 36.64
N LYS A 120 4.37 21.26 37.53
CA LYS A 120 3.55 22.47 37.56
C LYS A 120 3.64 23.30 36.28
N LEU A 121 4.82 23.38 35.66
CA LEU A 121 5.01 24.03 34.37
C LEU A 121 4.16 23.35 33.28
N LEU A 122 4.05 22.01 33.32
CA LEU A 122 3.27 21.24 32.34
C LEU A 122 1.75 21.42 32.47
N GLU A 123 1.25 21.75 33.66
CA GLU A 123 -0.19 21.99 33.89
C GLU A 123 -0.66 23.29 33.23
N ASP A 124 0.22 24.29 33.21
CA ASP A 124 -0.04 25.62 32.64
C ASP A 124 0.33 25.71 31.15
N ALA A 125 1.02 24.71 30.60
CA ALA A 125 1.51 24.71 29.23
C ALA A 125 0.38 24.71 28.19
N LYS A 126 0.40 25.70 27.30
CA LYS A 126 -0.42 25.73 26.09
C LYS A 126 0.42 25.31 24.90
N ILE A 127 -0.21 24.58 23.99
CA ILE A 127 0.39 24.21 22.71
C ILE A 127 -0.23 25.07 21.63
N ILE A 128 0.62 25.74 20.87
CA ILE A 128 0.23 26.74 19.89
C ILE A 128 0.82 26.34 18.54
N ALA A 129 0.02 26.44 17.49
CA ALA A 129 0.46 26.29 16.11
C ALA A 129 0.50 27.66 15.42
N GLU A 130 1.64 28.03 14.84
CA GLU A 130 1.84 29.21 14.01
C GLU A 130 1.44 28.90 12.56
N ILE A 131 0.33 29.48 12.13
CA ILE A 131 -0.32 29.11 10.86
C ILE A 131 0.15 30.00 9.72
N ASN A 132 0.28 31.31 9.93
CA ASN A 132 0.82 32.28 8.95
C ASN A 132 0.32 32.07 7.49
N GLY A 133 -0.99 31.87 7.32
CA GLY A 133 -1.60 31.66 6.00
C GLY A 133 -1.71 30.20 5.53
N LYS A 134 -1.20 29.23 6.29
CA LYS A 134 -1.38 27.79 6.09
C LYS A 134 -2.80 27.35 6.41
N VAL A 135 -3.75 27.65 5.55
CA VAL A 135 -5.19 27.42 5.84
C VAL A 135 -5.59 25.95 5.88
N LYS A 136 -4.71 25.02 5.47
CA LYS A 136 -5.01 23.58 5.46
C LYS A 136 -4.26 22.86 6.60
N PRO A 137 -4.93 21.95 7.33
CA PRO A 137 -4.27 21.11 8.34
C PRO A 137 -3.05 20.33 7.82
N GLN A 138 -3.05 19.94 6.55
CA GLN A 138 -1.96 19.18 5.90
C GLN A 138 -0.68 20.00 5.73
N GLU A 139 -0.75 21.33 5.85
CA GLU A 139 0.40 22.23 5.71
C GLU A 139 1.13 22.44 7.04
N LEU A 140 0.58 21.97 8.17
CA LEU A 140 1.19 22.06 9.49
C LEU A 140 2.45 21.19 9.58
N GLN A 141 3.56 21.80 9.97
CA GLN A 141 4.85 21.13 10.18
C GLN A 141 5.26 21.19 11.65
N ASN A 142 6.28 20.42 12.03
CA ASN A 142 6.78 20.38 13.41
C ASN A 142 7.28 21.76 13.88
N GLU A 143 7.91 22.53 13.00
CA GLU A 143 8.49 23.84 13.32
C GLU A 143 7.43 24.92 13.56
N ASP A 144 6.19 24.67 13.14
CA ASP A 144 5.07 25.57 13.38
C ASP A 144 4.50 25.41 14.80
N ILE A 145 4.89 24.38 15.54
CA ILE A 145 4.26 24.01 16.81
C ILE A 145 5.22 24.33 17.95
N TYR A 146 4.75 25.13 18.90
CA TYR A 146 5.52 25.53 20.06
C TYR A 146 4.67 25.56 21.33
N THR A 147 5.33 25.74 22.47
CA THR A 147 4.67 25.95 23.76
C THR A 147 4.99 27.33 24.32
N ASP A 148 4.06 27.89 25.09
CA ASP A 148 4.20 29.21 25.71
C ASP A 148 5.00 29.19 27.03
N VAL A 149 5.37 28.01 27.52
CA VAL A 149 6.19 27.83 28.72
C VAL A 149 7.67 27.62 28.37
N ASP A 150 8.56 27.83 29.36
CA ASP A 150 10.00 27.63 29.22
C ASP A 150 10.37 26.12 29.24
N ALA A 151 9.87 25.37 28.26
CA ALA A 151 10.19 23.97 27.97
C ALA A 151 10.32 23.77 26.46
N ASP A 152 11.17 22.82 26.06
CA ASP A 152 11.30 22.42 24.68
C ASP A 152 10.13 21.50 24.31
N LEU A 153 9.50 21.75 23.16
CA LEU A 153 8.43 20.92 22.65
C LEU A 153 8.98 19.95 21.60
N VAL A 154 8.72 18.66 21.80
CA VAL A 154 9.12 17.60 20.86
C VAL A 154 7.87 17.03 20.22
N VAL A 155 7.69 17.27 18.93
CA VAL A 155 6.61 16.67 18.13
C VAL A 155 7.03 15.28 17.67
N GLU A 156 6.25 14.26 18.01
CA GLU A 156 6.47 12.88 17.58
C GLU A 156 5.76 12.59 16.25
N SER A 157 4.51 13.04 16.10
CA SER A 157 3.74 12.86 14.86
C SER A 157 2.63 13.90 14.70
N ILE A 158 2.28 14.15 13.44
CA ILE A 158 1.14 15.00 13.04
C ILE A 158 0.22 14.17 12.14
N VAL A 159 -1.06 14.07 12.52
CA VAL A 159 -2.11 13.42 11.73
C VAL A 159 -3.17 14.45 11.38
N ALA A 160 -3.13 14.92 10.14
CA ALA A 160 -4.03 15.93 9.62
C ALA A 160 -5.24 15.31 8.90
N ASN A 161 -6.43 15.89 9.12
CA ASN A 161 -7.65 15.58 8.37
C ASN A 161 -8.23 16.85 7.73
N THR A 162 -9.46 16.80 7.23
CA THR A 162 -10.08 17.96 6.55
C THR A 162 -10.50 19.10 7.49
N LYS A 163 -10.64 18.83 8.79
CA LYS A 163 -11.12 19.78 9.79
C LYS A 163 -10.05 20.24 10.77
N GLY A 164 -8.97 19.49 10.94
CA GLY A 164 -7.93 19.82 11.90
C GLY A 164 -6.74 18.87 11.87
N ALA A 165 -5.84 19.07 12.82
CA ALA A 165 -4.64 18.26 12.97
C ALA A 165 -4.50 17.76 14.41
N PHE A 166 -4.23 16.46 14.57
CA PHE A 166 -3.81 15.86 15.84
C PHE A 166 -2.29 15.83 15.89
N VAL A 167 -1.73 16.31 17.00
CA VAL A 167 -0.29 16.41 17.20
C VAL A 167 0.07 15.63 18.46
N LYS A 168 0.87 14.59 18.30
CA LYS A 168 1.44 13.82 19.41
C LYS A 168 2.77 14.44 19.82
N TYR A 169 2.92 14.79 21.09
CA TYR A 169 4.08 15.54 21.57
C TYR A 169 4.43 15.21 23.02
N HIS A 170 5.65 15.54 23.43
CA HIS A 170 6.04 15.64 24.83
C HIS A 170 6.89 16.90 25.05
N LEU A 171 6.98 17.35 26.30
CA LEU A 171 7.77 18.51 26.70
C LEU A 171 9.05 18.04 27.41
N THR A 172 10.17 18.71 27.13
CA THR A 172 11.45 18.44 27.79
C THR A 172 12.01 19.70 28.43
N LYS A 173 12.65 19.52 29.60
CA LYS A 173 13.40 20.60 30.26
C LYS A 173 14.51 20.00 31.12
N ASP A 174 15.75 20.39 30.83
CA ASP A 174 16.95 19.79 31.41
C ASP A 174 17.01 18.27 31.14
N GLU A 175 16.79 17.44 32.17
CA GLU A 175 16.77 15.97 32.07
C GLU A 175 15.36 15.39 32.22
N HIS A 176 14.36 16.24 32.43
CA HIS A 176 12.98 15.78 32.60
C HIS A 176 12.26 15.73 31.25
N VAL A 177 11.47 14.68 31.08
CA VAL A 177 10.63 14.44 29.92
C VAL A 177 9.21 14.21 30.44
N SER A 178 8.22 14.92 29.90
CA SER A 178 6.83 14.67 30.25
C SER A 178 6.34 13.37 29.63
N ASP A 179 5.22 12.84 30.12
CA ASP A 179 4.46 11.86 29.36
C ASP A 179 4.05 12.44 27.99
N THR A 180 3.91 11.56 27.00
CA THR A 180 3.41 11.93 25.68
C THR A 180 1.92 12.28 25.77
N LYS A 181 1.53 13.37 25.10
CA LYS A 181 0.16 13.89 25.04
C LYS A 181 -0.26 14.13 23.59
N VAL A 182 -1.56 14.32 23.37
CA VAL A 182 -2.12 14.69 22.06
C VAL A 182 -2.83 16.02 22.15
N ALA A 183 -2.43 16.95 21.28
CA ALA A 183 -3.09 18.23 21.04
C ALA A 183 -3.94 18.14 19.77
N TYR A 184 -5.11 18.76 19.76
CA TYR A 184 -5.93 18.90 18.55
C TYR A 184 -6.06 20.36 18.16
N PHE A 185 -5.66 20.69 16.94
CA PHE A 185 -5.82 22.01 16.33
C PHE A 185 -7.03 21.98 15.40
N ASP A 186 -8.09 22.69 15.79
CA ASP A 186 -9.28 22.85 14.95
C ASP A 186 -9.04 23.94 13.90
N TYR A 187 -9.11 23.56 12.63
CA TYR A 187 -8.99 24.49 11.50
C TYR A 187 -10.35 25.01 11.02
N THR A 188 -11.44 24.64 11.70
CA THR A 188 -12.77 25.14 11.37
C THR A 188 -12.82 26.65 11.55
N GLY A 189 -12.99 27.39 10.45
CA GLY A 189 -13.03 28.86 10.46
C GLY A 189 -11.66 29.53 10.42
N VAL A 190 -10.57 28.78 10.22
CA VAL A 190 -9.25 29.38 9.93
C VAL A 190 -9.31 30.15 8.63
N THR A 191 -8.78 31.36 8.66
CA THR A 191 -8.67 32.24 7.49
C THR A 191 -7.19 32.46 7.17
N PRO A 192 -6.85 32.95 5.96
CA PRO A 192 -5.47 33.32 5.64
C PRO A 192 -4.84 34.36 6.58
N TYR A 193 -5.64 35.05 7.40
CA TYR A 193 -5.19 36.05 8.37
C TYR A 193 -5.04 35.50 9.80
N THR A 194 -5.38 34.23 10.02
CA THR A 194 -5.18 33.58 11.32
C THR A 194 -3.69 33.33 11.51
N ALA A 195 -3.08 34.02 12.48
CA ALA A 195 -1.66 33.88 12.78
C ALA A 195 -1.37 32.61 13.60
N THR A 196 -2.21 32.31 14.59
CA THR A 196 -1.98 31.22 15.55
C THR A 196 -3.26 30.45 15.87
N LEU A 197 -3.12 29.16 16.21
CA LEU A 197 -4.17 28.31 16.77
C LEU A 197 -3.71 27.75 18.13
N GLU A 198 -4.54 27.88 19.16
CA GLU A 198 -4.34 27.19 20.44
C GLU A 198 -4.98 25.80 20.36
N ALA A 199 -4.27 24.77 20.81
CA ALA A 199 -4.82 23.42 20.86
C ALA A 199 -6.05 23.36 21.77
N LEU A 200 -7.12 22.68 21.31
CA LEU A 200 -8.28 22.43 22.14
C LEU A 200 -7.91 21.45 23.26
N LYS A 201 -8.27 21.80 24.50
CA LYS A 201 -8.25 20.86 25.63
C LYS A 201 -9.34 19.83 25.41
N LEU A 202 -8.95 18.69 24.83
CA LEU A 202 -9.80 17.51 24.80
C LEU A 202 -9.62 16.75 26.12
N ASP A 203 -10.73 16.41 26.78
CA ASP A 203 -10.69 15.50 27.93
C ASP A 203 -10.04 14.19 27.49
N ALA A 204 -9.00 13.75 28.20
CA ALA A 204 -8.35 12.48 27.95
C ALA A 204 -9.41 11.36 27.95
N ILE A 205 -9.47 10.58 26.86
CA ILE A 205 -10.36 9.43 26.77
C ILE A 205 -9.55 8.16 27.06
N SER A 206 -10.06 7.25 27.87
CA SER A 206 -9.46 5.92 28.00
C SER A 206 -9.74 5.08 26.76
N GLU A 207 -8.88 4.12 26.45
CA GLU A 207 -9.09 3.17 25.35
C GLU A 207 -10.44 2.45 25.47
N GLU A 208 -10.85 2.06 26.68
CA GLU A 208 -12.15 1.44 26.95
C GLU A 208 -13.32 2.36 26.58
N LYS A 209 -13.24 3.64 26.96
CA LYS A 209 -14.27 4.63 26.61
C LYS A 209 -14.28 4.93 25.12
N PHE A 210 -13.11 4.97 24.46
CA PHE A 210 -13.00 5.09 23.01
C PHE A 210 -13.68 3.91 22.30
N ASN A 211 -13.36 2.68 22.69
CA ASN A 211 -13.96 1.47 22.12
C ASN A 211 -15.48 1.41 22.36
N THR A 212 -15.95 1.93 23.49
CA THR A 212 -17.38 2.07 23.77
C THR A 212 -18.04 3.07 22.81
N LEU A 213 -17.43 4.24 22.61
CA LEU A 213 -17.93 5.22 21.63
C LEU A 213 -17.94 4.65 20.21
N VAL A 214 -16.90 3.90 19.81
CA VAL A 214 -16.81 3.29 18.47
C VAL A 214 -17.95 2.29 18.25
N LYS A 215 -18.33 1.53 19.28
CA LYS A 215 -19.45 0.57 19.22
C LYS A 215 -20.81 1.27 19.12
N GLU A 216 -20.97 2.41 19.77
CA GLU A 216 -22.21 3.18 19.79
C GLU A 216 -22.36 4.12 18.58
N ALA A 217 -21.25 4.45 17.92
CA ALA A 217 -21.20 5.39 16.82
C ALA A 217 -22.01 4.93 15.61
N LYS A 218 -22.91 5.81 15.14
CA LYS A 218 -23.52 5.71 13.83
C LYS A 218 -22.88 6.70 12.89
N VAL A 219 -22.52 6.24 11.71
CA VAL A 219 -22.00 7.09 10.63
C VAL A 219 -23.15 7.51 9.74
N TYR A 220 -23.14 8.75 9.28
CA TYR A 220 -24.11 9.26 8.31
C TYR A 220 -23.44 10.19 7.30
N ALA A 221 -24.01 10.28 6.11
CA ALA A 221 -23.69 11.29 5.13
C ALA A 221 -24.70 12.44 5.19
N GLU A 222 -24.22 13.68 5.17
CA GLU A 222 -25.07 14.86 4.96
C GLU A 222 -25.48 14.94 3.48
N VAL A 223 -26.77 14.84 3.21
CA VAL A 223 -27.32 14.72 1.86
C VAL A 223 -28.36 15.81 1.59
N LYS A 224 -28.42 16.29 0.34
CA LYS A 224 -29.47 17.19 -0.15
C LYS A 224 -30.51 16.41 -0.93
N ARG A 225 -31.67 17.00 -1.22
CA ARG A 225 -32.76 16.37 -2.01
C ARG A 225 -32.32 15.83 -3.38
N LYS A 226 -31.25 16.36 -3.98
CA LYS A 226 -30.68 15.89 -5.27
C LYS A 226 -29.38 15.10 -5.12
N SER A 227 -28.97 14.76 -3.90
CA SER A 227 -27.79 13.94 -3.67
C SER A 227 -28.04 12.51 -4.16
N SER A 228 -27.01 11.95 -4.77
CA SER A 228 -26.86 10.58 -5.23
C SER A 228 -25.52 10.03 -4.72
N ALA A 229 -25.31 8.72 -4.85
CA ALA A 229 -24.04 8.07 -4.55
C ALA A 229 -22.86 8.69 -5.32
N THR A 230 -23.08 9.20 -6.53
CA THR A 230 -22.05 9.90 -7.33
C THR A 230 -21.69 11.31 -6.81
N THR A 231 -22.40 11.85 -5.82
CA THR A 231 -22.22 13.23 -5.32
C THR A 231 -21.78 13.31 -3.86
N VAL A 232 -21.61 12.16 -3.21
CA VAL A 232 -21.12 12.07 -1.84
C VAL A 232 -19.61 12.26 -1.82
N SER A 233 -19.12 12.88 -0.75
CA SER A 233 -17.69 13.08 -0.53
C SER A 233 -17.36 12.82 0.93
N SER A 234 -16.11 12.48 1.21
CA SER A 234 -15.62 12.20 2.57
C SER A 234 -15.94 13.32 3.56
N ALA A 235 -15.87 14.59 3.13
CA ALA A 235 -16.18 15.74 3.96
C ALA A 235 -17.63 15.81 4.48
N LYS A 236 -18.57 15.11 3.82
CA LYS A 236 -19.99 15.04 4.22
C LYS A 236 -20.29 13.87 5.14
N ILE A 237 -19.35 12.97 5.36
CA ILE A 237 -19.53 11.77 6.18
C ILE A 237 -19.10 12.10 7.60
N LYS A 238 -19.98 11.86 8.57
CA LYS A 238 -19.83 12.27 9.97
C LYS A 238 -20.29 11.14 10.91
N SER A 239 -19.84 11.21 12.17
CA SER A 239 -20.39 10.41 13.26
C SER A 239 -21.46 11.20 14.00
N ASP A 240 -22.42 10.51 14.61
CA ASP A 240 -23.38 11.09 15.55
C ASP A 240 -22.86 11.16 16.99
N VAL A 241 -21.69 10.57 17.26
CA VAL A 241 -20.95 10.73 18.51
C VAL A 241 -19.70 11.59 18.31
N GLU A 242 -19.02 11.92 19.41
CA GLU A 242 -17.79 12.71 19.43
C GLU A 242 -16.57 11.88 18.99
N LEU A 243 -16.64 11.35 17.77
CA LEU A 243 -15.56 10.67 17.06
C LEU A 243 -15.37 11.31 15.69
N VAL A 244 -14.12 11.41 15.25
CA VAL A 244 -13.81 11.83 13.88
C VAL A 244 -13.91 10.61 12.98
N VAL A 245 -14.71 10.69 11.92
CA VAL A 245 -14.74 9.67 10.87
C VAL A 245 -13.68 9.99 9.84
N VAL A 246 -12.72 9.11 9.67
CA VAL A 246 -11.71 9.19 8.61
C VAL A 246 -12.16 8.24 7.50
N VAL A 247 -12.58 8.83 6.38
CA VAL A 247 -13.01 8.07 5.20
C VAL A 247 -11.79 7.72 4.37
N GLU A 248 -11.56 6.42 4.18
CA GLU A 248 -10.47 5.87 3.38
C GLU A 248 -10.86 5.83 1.90
N GLU A 249 -12.07 5.33 1.61
CA GLU A 249 -12.54 5.11 0.25
C GLU A 249 -14.07 5.23 0.15
N ILE A 250 -14.55 5.67 -1.01
CA ILE A 250 -15.97 5.65 -1.39
C ILE A 250 -16.09 4.93 -2.72
N ILE A 251 -16.76 3.79 -2.75
CA ILE A 251 -16.99 2.98 -3.94
C ILE A 251 -18.44 3.18 -4.37
N VAL A 252 -18.64 3.85 -5.52
CA VAL A 252 -19.98 4.06 -6.08
C VAL A 252 -20.38 2.83 -6.89
N LEU A 253 -21.41 2.12 -6.43
CA LEU A 253 -21.93 0.93 -7.12
C LEU A 253 -22.87 1.34 -8.26
N ASN A 254 -23.81 2.23 -7.96
CA ASN A 254 -24.73 2.80 -8.93
C ASN A 254 -25.18 4.19 -8.44
N LYS A 255 -26.14 4.83 -9.11
CA LYS A 255 -26.61 6.18 -8.74
C LYS A 255 -27.23 6.25 -7.32
N ASP A 256 -27.78 5.14 -6.84
CA ASP A 256 -28.54 5.06 -5.60
C ASP A 256 -27.77 4.36 -4.47
N LYS A 257 -26.60 3.76 -4.73
CA LYS A 257 -25.83 3.03 -3.72
C LYS A 257 -24.32 3.27 -3.80
N SER A 258 -23.70 3.43 -2.64
CA SER A 258 -22.23 3.46 -2.49
C SER A 258 -21.80 2.75 -1.22
N TYR A 259 -20.64 2.10 -1.25
CA TYR A 259 -19.92 1.66 -0.06
C TYR A 259 -18.95 2.73 0.40
N VAL A 260 -18.78 2.83 1.72
CA VAL A 260 -17.82 3.73 2.36
C VAL A 260 -16.95 2.90 3.28
N LYS A 261 -15.63 2.96 3.06
CA LYS A 261 -14.62 2.40 3.96
C LYS A 261 -14.11 3.51 4.86
N TYR A 262 -14.16 3.33 6.18
CA TYR A 262 -13.82 4.36 7.15
C TYR A 262 -13.33 3.78 8.48
N HIS A 263 -12.59 4.56 9.27
CA HIS A 263 -12.32 4.26 10.66
C HIS A 263 -12.62 5.49 11.54
N PHE A 264 -12.67 5.29 12.84
CA PHE A 264 -12.83 6.38 13.80
C PHE A 264 -11.50 6.76 14.41
N THR A 265 -11.32 8.06 14.65
CA THR A 265 -10.20 8.57 15.43
C THR A 265 -10.68 9.52 16.53
N ARG A 266 -9.99 9.46 17.67
CA ARG A 266 -10.11 10.44 18.75
C ARG A 266 -8.82 10.40 19.57
N GLN A 267 -8.11 11.53 19.64
CA GLN A 267 -6.78 11.61 20.25
C GLN A 267 -5.81 10.61 19.58
N GLU A 268 -5.10 9.79 20.35
CA GLU A 268 -4.21 8.74 19.84
C GLU A 268 -4.93 7.46 19.39
N PHE A 269 -6.21 7.31 19.70
CA PHE A 269 -6.93 6.07 19.41
C PHE A 269 -7.48 6.09 17.99
N ILE A 270 -7.23 4.98 17.30
CA ILE A 270 -7.68 4.68 15.95
C ILE A 270 -8.40 3.35 16.03
N SER A 271 -9.65 3.29 15.55
CA SER A 271 -10.37 2.02 15.46
C SER A 271 -9.87 1.20 14.27
N GLU A 272 -10.25 -0.06 14.22
CA GLU A 272 -10.27 -0.81 12.96
C GLU A 272 -11.13 -0.11 11.89
N SER A 273 -10.89 -0.45 10.62
CA SER A 273 -11.66 0.04 9.49
C SER A 273 -12.98 -0.72 9.36
N PHE A 274 -14.05 0.01 9.10
CA PHE A 274 -15.40 -0.46 8.86
C PHE A 274 -15.79 -0.20 7.41
N ILE A 275 -16.69 -1.02 6.88
CA ILE A 275 -17.35 -0.78 5.61
C ILE A 275 -18.84 -0.65 5.89
N GLY A 276 -19.49 0.32 5.26
CA GLY A 276 -20.95 0.38 5.30
C GLY A 276 -21.55 0.93 4.02
N GLU A 277 -22.84 0.64 3.85
CA GLU A 277 -23.63 1.04 2.69
C GLU A 277 -24.34 2.37 2.95
N LEU A 278 -24.28 3.26 1.98
CA LEU A 278 -25.18 4.39 1.85
C LEU A 278 -26.17 4.10 0.73
N ASP A 279 -27.43 3.86 1.09
CA ASP A 279 -28.54 3.62 0.16
C ASP A 279 -29.41 4.88 0.02
N TYR A 280 -29.23 5.59 -1.08
CA TYR A 280 -29.96 6.81 -1.41
C TYR A 280 -31.40 6.54 -1.85
N SER A 281 -31.76 5.28 -2.14
CA SER A 281 -33.13 4.92 -2.52
C SER A 281 -34.06 4.79 -1.31
N SER A 282 -33.52 4.35 -0.17
CA SER A 282 -34.26 4.22 1.09
C SER A 282 -34.29 5.50 1.93
N ARG A 283 -33.76 6.61 1.39
CA ARG A 283 -33.73 7.88 2.11
C ARG A 283 -35.14 8.40 2.39
N ASP A 284 -35.36 8.88 3.60
CA ASP A 284 -36.46 9.78 3.88
C ASP A 284 -36.17 11.11 3.16
N ILE A 285 -37.09 11.58 2.32
CA ILE A 285 -36.92 12.78 1.48
C ILE A 285 -36.78 14.05 2.36
N GLU A 286 -37.25 14.00 3.60
CA GLU A 286 -37.13 15.10 4.56
C GLU A 286 -35.88 15.02 5.44
N ALA A 287 -35.19 13.89 5.48
CA ALA A 287 -33.99 13.73 6.29
C ALA A 287 -32.73 14.30 5.59
N GLU A 288 -32.03 15.22 6.26
CA GLU A 288 -30.73 15.75 5.81
C GLU A 288 -29.55 14.77 6.07
N LYS A 289 -29.83 13.64 6.73
CA LYS A 289 -28.85 12.62 7.10
C LYS A 289 -29.23 11.27 6.51
N LEU A 290 -28.31 10.67 5.78
CA LEU A 290 -28.40 9.28 5.33
C LEU A 290 -27.45 8.43 6.17
N TYR A 291 -27.99 7.60 7.05
CA TYR A 291 -27.16 6.76 7.91
C TYR A 291 -26.55 5.61 7.12
N VAL A 292 -25.27 5.35 7.42
CA VAL A 292 -24.53 4.22 6.90
C VAL A 292 -25.10 2.95 7.54
N HIS A 293 -25.60 2.03 6.73
CA HIS A 293 -25.95 0.71 7.20
C HIS A 293 -24.65 -0.10 7.33
N LYS A 294 -24.27 -0.43 8.58
CA LYS A 294 -23.06 -1.21 8.84
C LYS A 294 -23.24 -2.58 8.19
N ILE A 295 -22.48 -2.83 7.13
CA ILE A 295 -22.35 -4.18 6.59
C ILE A 295 -21.44 -4.87 7.61
N GLY A 296 -21.95 -5.90 8.28
CA GLY A 296 -21.16 -6.62 9.29
C GLY A 296 -19.77 -6.94 8.74
N MET A 297 -18.73 -6.80 9.57
CA MET A 297 -17.32 -6.98 9.18
C MET A 297 -16.98 -8.37 8.60
N GLY A 298 -17.95 -9.28 8.47
CA GLY A 298 -17.83 -10.51 7.72
C GLY A 298 -17.86 -10.32 6.20
N MET A 299 -17.31 -9.24 5.62
CA MET A 299 -17.15 -9.17 4.17
C MET A 299 -16.23 -10.28 3.66
N SER A 300 -15.23 -10.76 4.42
CA SER A 300 -14.45 -11.93 3.99
C SER A 300 -15.27 -13.23 4.03
N GLU A 301 -16.02 -13.47 5.10
CA GLU A 301 -16.85 -14.68 5.24
C GLU A 301 -18.03 -14.67 4.23
N ASN A 302 -18.58 -13.50 3.95
CA ASN A 302 -19.68 -13.35 3.01
C ASN A 302 -19.20 -13.25 1.56
N PHE A 303 -17.96 -12.82 1.29
CA PHE A 303 -17.41 -12.75 -0.06
C PHE A 303 -17.23 -14.14 -0.67
N GLU A 304 -16.75 -15.13 0.10
CA GLU A 304 -16.68 -16.51 -0.37
C GLU A 304 -18.08 -17.08 -0.67
N GLU A 305 -19.08 -16.75 0.14
CA GLU A 305 -20.47 -17.15 -0.09
C GLU A 305 -21.08 -16.48 -1.32
N ILE A 306 -20.82 -15.18 -1.54
CA ILE A 306 -21.24 -14.43 -2.73
C ILE A 306 -20.55 -15.01 -3.97
N VAL A 307 -19.24 -15.24 -3.92
CA VAL A 307 -18.46 -15.84 -5.01
C VAL A 307 -19.01 -17.24 -5.36
N ALA A 308 -19.36 -18.06 -4.36
CA ALA A 308 -19.92 -19.39 -4.57
C ALA A 308 -21.30 -19.37 -5.23
N LYS A 309 -22.09 -18.31 -5.05
CA LYS A 309 -23.41 -18.13 -5.69
C LYS A 309 -23.32 -17.42 -7.05
N THR A 310 -22.23 -16.69 -7.28
CA THR A 310 -22.06 -15.87 -8.48
C THR A 310 -21.85 -16.75 -9.70
N LYS A 311 -22.79 -16.66 -10.64
CA LYS A 311 -22.66 -17.20 -12.00
C LYS A 311 -22.18 -16.15 -12.98
N LEU A 312 -21.25 -16.54 -13.83
CA LEU A 312 -20.77 -15.78 -14.98
C LEU A 312 -21.68 -16.06 -16.19
N TYR A 313 -22.02 -15.02 -16.95
CA TYR A 313 -22.74 -15.15 -18.22
C TYR A 313 -22.26 -14.14 -19.27
N ALA A 314 -22.60 -14.40 -20.53
CA ALA A 314 -22.35 -13.53 -21.67
C ALA A 314 -23.67 -13.01 -22.25
N ASP A 315 -23.72 -11.74 -22.64
CA ASP A 315 -24.78 -11.20 -23.50
C ASP A 315 -24.48 -11.56 -24.96
N VAL A 316 -25.37 -12.35 -25.57
CA VAL A 316 -25.19 -12.92 -26.92
C VAL A 316 -26.15 -12.34 -27.95
N LYS A 317 -26.91 -11.27 -27.62
CA LYS A 317 -27.84 -10.60 -28.54
C LYS A 317 -27.22 -10.25 -29.90
N GLU A 318 -25.99 -9.75 -29.87
CA GLU A 318 -25.29 -9.26 -31.05
C GLU A 318 -24.17 -10.22 -31.52
N ASN A 319 -23.80 -11.19 -30.68
CA ASN A 319 -22.62 -12.03 -30.86
C ASN A 319 -22.95 -13.51 -30.67
N LYS A 320 -23.33 -14.18 -31.76
CA LYS A 320 -23.58 -15.64 -31.78
C LYS A 320 -22.31 -16.47 -31.96
N SER A 321 -21.13 -15.85 -31.82
CA SER A 321 -19.83 -16.47 -32.08
C SER A 321 -18.87 -16.14 -30.95
N ALA A 322 -18.11 -17.15 -30.52
CA ALA A 322 -17.05 -17.02 -29.55
C ALA A 322 -15.94 -16.06 -30.02
N THR A 323 -15.74 -15.91 -31.33
CA THR A 323 -14.74 -14.99 -31.90
C THR A 323 -15.02 -13.51 -31.63
N LEU A 324 -16.25 -13.18 -31.23
CA LEU A 324 -16.67 -11.82 -30.90
C LEU A 324 -16.77 -11.59 -29.39
N LEU A 325 -16.51 -12.62 -28.58
CA LEU A 325 -16.56 -12.50 -27.13
C LEU A 325 -15.41 -11.61 -26.64
N SER A 326 -15.75 -10.67 -25.76
CA SER A 326 -14.79 -9.79 -25.09
C SER A 326 -15.25 -9.54 -23.65
N SER A 327 -14.39 -8.94 -22.83
CA SER A 327 -14.71 -8.64 -21.44
C SER A 327 -15.94 -7.74 -21.26
N SER A 328 -16.26 -6.88 -22.24
CA SER A 328 -17.45 -6.03 -22.19
C SER A 328 -18.77 -6.77 -22.41
N HIS A 329 -18.71 -8.03 -22.84
CA HIS A 329 -19.88 -8.87 -23.03
C HIS A 329 -20.12 -9.82 -21.84
N LEU A 330 -19.25 -9.80 -20.83
CA LEU A 330 -19.26 -10.73 -19.71
C LEU A 330 -19.78 -10.05 -18.44
N PHE A 331 -20.69 -10.73 -17.75
CA PHE A 331 -21.43 -10.19 -16.62
C PHE A 331 -21.60 -11.26 -15.53
N THR A 332 -21.90 -10.78 -14.33
CA THR A 332 -22.16 -11.61 -13.16
C THR A 332 -23.61 -11.49 -12.73
N THR A 333 -24.13 -12.56 -12.12
CA THR A 333 -25.49 -12.57 -11.54
C THR A 333 -25.58 -11.80 -10.23
N GLU A 334 -24.46 -11.65 -9.52
CA GLU A 334 -24.35 -10.90 -8.26
C GLU A 334 -23.58 -9.59 -8.48
N GLU A 335 -23.74 -8.63 -7.56
CA GLU A 335 -23.05 -7.33 -7.55
C GLU A 335 -21.57 -7.46 -7.10
N VAL A 336 -20.79 -8.26 -7.83
CA VAL A 336 -19.32 -8.34 -7.70
C VAL A 336 -18.65 -7.84 -8.96
N LYS A 337 -17.47 -7.22 -8.82
CA LYS A 337 -16.72 -6.77 -9.98
C LYS A 337 -16.05 -7.98 -10.63
N LEU A 338 -16.42 -8.28 -11.87
CA LEU A 338 -15.74 -9.25 -12.68
C LEU A 338 -14.44 -8.66 -13.26
N VAL A 339 -13.32 -9.35 -13.04
CA VAL A 339 -12.04 -9.05 -13.71
C VAL A 339 -11.69 -10.19 -14.62
N VAL A 340 -11.78 -9.94 -15.92
CA VAL A 340 -11.42 -10.92 -16.96
C VAL A 340 -9.91 -10.82 -17.19
N GLU A 341 -9.20 -11.91 -16.92
CA GLU A 341 -7.75 -12.01 -17.10
C GLU A 341 -7.40 -12.41 -18.54
N GLN A 342 -8.14 -13.38 -19.07
CA GLN A 342 -7.85 -13.97 -20.37
C GLN A 342 -9.12 -14.53 -21.03
N ILE A 343 -9.20 -14.41 -22.35
CA ILE A 343 -10.22 -15.06 -23.18
C ILE A 343 -9.49 -15.85 -24.28
N ASN A 344 -9.62 -17.17 -24.25
CA ASN A 344 -9.04 -18.09 -25.22
C ASN A 344 -10.15 -18.62 -26.12
N ILE A 345 -10.13 -18.23 -27.39
CA ILE A 345 -11.10 -18.70 -28.39
C ILE A 345 -10.56 -20.02 -28.95
N ALA A 346 -11.23 -21.13 -28.65
CA ALA A 346 -10.85 -22.43 -29.18
C ALA A 346 -11.33 -22.62 -30.63
N ASN A 347 -12.56 -22.17 -30.92
CA ASN A 347 -13.12 -22.13 -32.27
C ASN A 347 -14.28 -21.11 -32.34
N THR A 348 -14.99 -21.03 -33.47
CA THR A 348 -16.11 -20.11 -33.69
C THR A 348 -17.21 -20.21 -32.63
N TYR A 349 -17.36 -21.34 -31.95
CA TYR A 349 -18.44 -21.58 -31.01
C TYR A 349 -17.99 -21.70 -29.55
N VAL A 350 -16.70 -21.92 -29.28
CA VAL A 350 -16.22 -22.21 -27.93
C VAL A 350 -15.14 -21.21 -27.53
N ALA A 351 -15.36 -20.54 -26.40
CA ALA A 351 -14.36 -19.73 -25.71
C ALA A 351 -14.18 -20.21 -24.27
N GLN A 352 -12.94 -20.18 -23.80
CA GLN A 352 -12.59 -20.30 -22.39
C GLN A 352 -12.25 -18.92 -21.83
N VAL A 353 -12.82 -18.59 -20.68
CA VAL A 353 -12.57 -17.32 -19.99
C VAL A 353 -11.93 -17.61 -18.65
N VAL A 354 -10.79 -16.97 -18.38
CA VAL A 354 -10.12 -16.96 -17.07
C VAL A 354 -10.39 -15.62 -16.41
N TYR A 355 -10.85 -15.64 -15.16
CA TYR A 355 -11.33 -14.45 -14.46
C TYR A 355 -11.25 -14.61 -12.94
N HIS A 356 -11.35 -13.50 -12.21
CA HIS A 356 -11.62 -13.50 -10.77
C HIS A 356 -12.68 -12.44 -10.43
N TYR A 357 -13.21 -12.52 -9.22
CA TYR A 357 -14.12 -11.53 -8.67
C TYR A 357 -13.37 -10.60 -7.71
N GLU A 358 -13.75 -9.33 -7.71
CA GLU A 358 -13.26 -8.32 -6.77
C GLU A 358 -14.43 -7.67 -6.02
N ALA A 359 -14.24 -7.43 -4.72
CA ALA A 359 -15.11 -6.60 -3.89
C ALA A 359 -14.25 -5.70 -2.99
N GLY A 360 -14.01 -4.47 -3.42
CA GLY A 360 -13.02 -3.58 -2.78
C GLY A 360 -11.60 -4.13 -2.95
N ASP A 361 -10.88 -4.31 -1.84
CA ASP A 361 -9.50 -4.83 -1.81
C ASP A 361 -9.43 -6.37 -1.82
N ILE A 362 -10.57 -7.06 -1.69
CA ILE A 362 -10.61 -8.53 -1.62
C ILE A 362 -10.77 -9.10 -3.03
N LYS A 363 -9.93 -10.08 -3.36
CA LYS A 363 -9.96 -10.82 -4.62
C LYS A 363 -10.25 -12.28 -4.37
N SER A 364 -11.08 -12.90 -5.21
CA SER A 364 -11.20 -14.35 -5.22
C SER A 364 -9.95 -14.97 -5.86
N GLN A 365 -9.81 -16.28 -5.73
CA GLN A 365 -8.95 -17.04 -6.66
C GLN A 365 -9.46 -16.88 -8.11
N SER A 366 -8.58 -17.13 -9.08
CA SER A 366 -8.97 -17.17 -10.49
C SER A 366 -9.75 -18.45 -10.80
N PHE A 367 -10.76 -18.30 -11.63
CA PHE A 367 -11.63 -19.35 -12.15
C PHE A 367 -11.43 -19.45 -13.67
N ALA A 368 -11.77 -20.61 -14.23
CA ALA A 368 -11.85 -20.80 -15.67
C ALA A 368 -13.22 -21.39 -16.01
N SER A 369 -13.93 -20.77 -16.93
CA SER A 369 -15.25 -21.25 -17.38
C SER A 369 -15.33 -21.25 -18.90
N LEU A 370 -16.22 -22.09 -19.45
CA LEU A 370 -16.43 -22.20 -20.88
C LEU A 370 -17.73 -21.55 -21.31
N PHE A 371 -17.73 -20.99 -22.51
CA PHE A 371 -18.92 -20.55 -23.23
C PHE A 371 -19.04 -21.36 -24.50
N ASP A 372 -20.13 -22.13 -24.63
CA ASP A 372 -20.50 -22.82 -25.87
C ASP A 372 -21.67 -22.10 -26.54
N PHE A 373 -21.38 -21.30 -27.55
CA PHE A 373 -22.34 -20.47 -28.26
C PHE A 373 -23.36 -21.27 -29.07
N ARG A 374 -23.18 -22.60 -29.23
CA ARG A 374 -24.21 -23.48 -29.78
C ARG A 374 -25.40 -23.65 -28.84
N GLU A 375 -25.20 -23.41 -27.54
CA GLU A 375 -26.27 -23.51 -26.54
C GLU A 375 -27.12 -22.24 -26.44
N ALA A 376 -26.74 -21.15 -27.11
CA ALA A 376 -27.48 -19.88 -27.14
C ALA A 376 -28.78 -19.93 -27.97
N ASN A 377 -29.47 -21.09 -28.01
CA ASN A 377 -30.62 -21.39 -28.88
C ASN A 377 -31.81 -20.44 -28.66
N GLY A 378 -31.74 -19.26 -29.27
CA GLY A 378 -32.77 -18.22 -29.18
C GLY A 378 -32.78 -17.43 -27.87
N THR A 379 -31.75 -17.57 -27.02
CA THR A 379 -31.59 -16.79 -25.79
C THR A 379 -30.61 -15.64 -26.01
N ASP A 380 -30.87 -14.54 -25.34
CA ASP A 380 -29.99 -13.36 -25.32
C ASP A 380 -28.85 -13.50 -24.31
N ILE A 381 -28.90 -14.54 -23.48
CA ILE A 381 -27.95 -14.81 -22.38
C ILE A 381 -27.41 -16.22 -22.54
N LEU A 382 -26.09 -16.36 -22.43
CA LEU A 382 -25.37 -17.62 -22.39
C LEU A 382 -24.62 -17.73 -21.06
N TYR A 383 -24.97 -18.68 -20.22
CA TYR A 383 -24.26 -18.90 -18.95
C TYR A 383 -22.96 -19.67 -19.18
N ALA A 384 -21.93 -19.32 -18.42
CA ALA A 384 -20.68 -20.05 -18.42
C ALA A 384 -20.89 -21.45 -17.82
N GLN A 385 -20.23 -22.46 -18.37
CA GLN A 385 -20.24 -23.81 -17.84
C GLN A 385 -19.08 -24.00 -16.85
N ASP A 386 -19.41 -24.45 -15.63
CA ASP A 386 -18.47 -24.59 -14.52
C ASP A 386 -17.50 -25.78 -14.67
N LYS A 387 -17.74 -26.67 -15.63
CA LYS A 387 -16.89 -27.83 -15.90
C LYS A 387 -16.62 -27.99 -17.40
N LEU A 388 -15.34 -28.21 -17.72
CA LEU A 388 -14.94 -28.79 -18.99
C LEU A 388 -15.66 -30.12 -19.14
N PHE A 389 -16.48 -30.26 -20.18
CA PHE A 389 -17.03 -31.55 -20.58
C PHE A 389 -15.86 -32.46 -20.95
N THR A 390 -15.50 -33.40 -20.06
CA THR A 390 -14.28 -34.20 -20.20
C THR A 390 -14.48 -35.36 -21.18
N GLU A 391 -13.39 -35.97 -21.63
CA GLU A 391 -13.45 -37.21 -22.43
C GLU A 391 -14.19 -38.32 -21.66
N ASP A 392 -13.96 -38.46 -20.35
CA ASP A 392 -14.67 -39.43 -19.51
C ASP A 392 -16.17 -39.14 -19.45
N ASP A 393 -16.57 -37.87 -19.35
CA ASP A 393 -17.99 -37.48 -19.37
C ASP A 393 -18.61 -37.78 -20.74
N PHE A 394 -17.88 -37.55 -21.83
CA PHE A 394 -18.30 -37.89 -23.17
C PHE A 394 -18.47 -39.40 -23.35
N VAL A 395 -17.50 -40.21 -22.94
CA VAL A 395 -17.57 -41.68 -23.03
C VAL A 395 -18.75 -42.21 -22.24
N LYS A 396 -18.96 -41.74 -21.00
CA LYS A 396 -20.12 -42.12 -20.19
C LYS A 396 -21.43 -41.71 -20.84
N ALA A 397 -21.50 -40.50 -21.40
CA ALA A 397 -22.69 -40.02 -22.09
C ALA A 397 -22.98 -40.88 -23.33
N VAL A 398 -21.98 -41.22 -24.15
CA VAL A 398 -22.14 -42.07 -25.33
C VAL A 398 -22.68 -43.44 -24.94
N GLN A 399 -22.14 -44.05 -23.87
CA GLN A 399 -22.56 -45.37 -23.39
C GLN A 399 -24.03 -45.46 -22.98
N VAL A 400 -24.62 -44.36 -22.49
CA VAL A 400 -26.03 -44.31 -22.07
C VAL A 400 -26.95 -43.67 -23.11
N SER A 401 -26.40 -43.20 -24.23
CA SER A 401 -27.16 -42.55 -25.29
C SER A 401 -27.79 -43.58 -26.22
N SER A 402 -28.94 -43.25 -26.77
CA SER A 402 -29.55 -43.99 -27.87
C SER A 402 -30.14 -43.01 -28.87
N ILE A 403 -30.16 -43.42 -30.13
CA ILE A 403 -30.88 -42.69 -31.16
C ILE A 403 -32.29 -43.26 -31.32
N TYR A 404 -33.21 -42.44 -31.80
CA TYR A 404 -34.57 -42.84 -32.12
C TYR A 404 -35.05 -42.13 -33.38
N LEU A 405 -36.05 -42.70 -34.04
CA LEU A 405 -36.78 -42.04 -35.11
C LEU A 405 -38.02 -41.34 -34.55
N ASP A 406 -38.12 -40.05 -34.82
CA ASP A 406 -39.35 -39.27 -34.67
C ASP A 406 -40.22 -39.49 -35.91
N ILE A 407 -41.32 -40.21 -35.71
CA ILE A 407 -42.25 -40.67 -36.75
C ILE A 407 -43.64 -40.04 -36.58
N GLU A 408 -43.74 -38.85 -35.98
CA GLU A 408 -45.01 -38.14 -35.75
C GLU A 408 -45.96 -38.09 -36.97
N LYS A 409 -45.42 -38.15 -38.20
CA LYS A 409 -46.19 -38.12 -39.45
C LYS A 409 -46.32 -39.47 -40.17
N ASN A 410 -45.89 -40.56 -39.54
CA ASN A 410 -45.79 -41.89 -40.16
C ASN A 410 -45.13 -41.83 -41.55
N PRO A 411 -43.90 -41.29 -41.65
CA PRO A 411 -43.21 -41.19 -42.93
C PRO A 411 -43.05 -42.58 -43.55
N LEU A 412 -43.16 -42.67 -44.88
CA LEU A 412 -42.78 -43.90 -45.58
C LEU A 412 -41.28 -44.16 -45.36
N SER A 413 -40.84 -45.42 -45.45
CA SER A 413 -39.43 -45.76 -45.18
C SER A 413 -38.44 -44.95 -46.02
N ILE A 414 -38.81 -44.61 -47.26
CA ILE A 414 -38.03 -43.80 -48.20
C ILE A 414 -38.00 -42.29 -47.88
N GLU A 415 -38.91 -41.82 -47.02
CA GLU A 415 -39.01 -40.42 -46.61
C GLU A 415 -38.18 -40.11 -45.35
N ILE A 416 -37.63 -41.15 -44.70
CA ILE A 416 -36.79 -40.98 -43.52
C ILE A 416 -35.48 -40.29 -43.92
N SER A 417 -35.18 -39.23 -43.19
CA SER A 417 -34.03 -38.35 -43.39
C SER A 417 -33.39 -38.01 -42.05
N SER A 418 -32.23 -37.34 -42.07
CA SER A 418 -31.50 -36.99 -40.85
C SER A 418 -32.31 -36.14 -39.86
N SER A 419 -33.31 -35.37 -40.32
CA SER A 419 -34.17 -34.58 -39.43
C SER A 419 -35.07 -35.44 -38.54
N HIS A 420 -35.36 -36.67 -38.96
CA HIS A 420 -36.17 -37.64 -38.22
C HIS A 420 -35.36 -38.41 -37.17
N VAL A 421 -34.03 -38.44 -37.30
CA VAL A 421 -33.16 -39.11 -36.33
C VAL A 421 -32.84 -38.15 -35.19
N LYS A 422 -33.19 -38.55 -33.98
CA LYS A 422 -32.94 -37.80 -32.74
C LYS A 422 -32.15 -38.66 -31.78
N THR A 423 -31.69 -38.06 -30.69
CA THR A 423 -31.12 -38.78 -29.56
C THR A 423 -31.83 -38.39 -28.27
N ASN A 424 -31.86 -39.32 -27.31
CA ASN A 424 -32.42 -39.11 -25.97
C ASN A 424 -31.40 -38.51 -24.98
N SER A 425 -30.22 -38.10 -25.44
CA SER A 425 -29.15 -37.60 -24.59
C SER A 425 -28.80 -36.14 -24.90
N MET A 426 -27.88 -35.60 -24.09
CA MET A 426 -27.32 -34.26 -24.26
C MET A 426 -26.27 -34.16 -25.39
N LEU A 427 -26.01 -35.25 -26.12
CA LEU A 427 -25.06 -35.30 -27.23
C LEU A 427 -25.74 -34.86 -28.53
N ASN A 428 -24.97 -34.36 -29.49
CA ASN A 428 -25.48 -34.20 -30.84
C ASN A 428 -25.34 -35.54 -31.57
N VAL A 429 -26.39 -35.98 -32.25
CA VAL A 429 -26.31 -37.10 -33.20
C VAL A 429 -25.98 -36.55 -34.59
N VAL A 430 -24.91 -37.06 -35.19
CA VAL A 430 -24.51 -36.75 -36.56
C VAL A 430 -24.79 -37.97 -37.42
N ILE A 431 -25.50 -37.77 -38.53
CA ILE A 431 -25.93 -38.85 -39.41
C ILE A 431 -24.98 -38.96 -40.59
N ASP A 432 -24.26 -40.07 -40.64
CA ASP A 432 -23.30 -40.37 -41.71
C ASP A 432 -24.03 -40.90 -42.95
N GLN A 433 -24.98 -41.81 -42.74
CA GLN A 433 -25.71 -42.46 -43.84
C GLN A 433 -27.06 -43.01 -43.38
N ILE A 434 -28.06 -42.98 -44.28
CA ILE A 434 -29.36 -43.64 -44.10
C ILE A 434 -29.56 -44.61 -45.28
N ASN A 435 -29.77 -45.88 -44.98
CA ASN A 435 -29.98 -46.94 -45.96
C ASN A 435 -31.34 -47.61 -45.75
N VAL A 436 -32.23 -47.48 -46.72
CA VAL A 436 -33.56 -48.10 -46.71
C VAL A 436 -33.48 -49.40 -47.52
N THR A 437 -33.61 -50.55 -46.86
CA THR A 437 -33.47 -51.86 -47.54
C THR A 437 -34.81 -52.51 -47.87
N SER A 438 -35.91 -52.04 -47.25
CA SER A 438 -37.28 -52.48 -47.52
C SER A 438 -38.28 -51.38 -47.13
N ASP A 439 -39.57 -51.66 -47.33
CA ASP A 439 -40.68 -50.84 -46.81
C ASP A 439 -40.74 -50.82 -45.27
N LYS A 440 -40.01 -51.71 -44.60
CA LYS A 440 -40.06 -51.88 -43.13
C LYS A 440 -38.76 -51.57 -42.41
N ASN A 441 -37.60 -51.78 -43.05
CA ASN A 441 -36.31 -51.68 -42.39
C ASN A 441 -35.49 -50.48 -42.88
N VAL A 442 -35.02 -49.68 -41.92
CA VAL A 442 -34.11 -48.56 -42.15
C VAL A 442 -32.86 -48.71 -41.29
N TYR A 443 -31.70 -48.60 -41.92
CA TYR A 443 -30.40 -48.60 -41.25
C TYR A 443 -29.85 -47.18 -41.22
N VAL A 444 -29.46 -46.71 -40.05
CA VAL A 444 -28.89 -45.39 -39.85
C VAL A 444 -27.47 -45.56 -39.31
N THR A 445 -26.48 -45.12 -40.08
CA THR A 445 -25.10 -44.98 -39.62
C THR A 445 -24.94 -43.59 -39.02
N TYR A 446 -24.47 -43.52 -37.78
CA TYR A 446 -24.41 -42.28 -37.01
C TYR A 446 -23.23 -42.27 -36.03
N HIS A 447 -22.83 -41.10 -35.58
CA HIS A 447 -21.95 -40.93 -34.43
C HIS A 447 -22.45 -39.81 -33.51
N PHE A 448 -21.98 -39.79 -32.27
CA PHE A 448 -22.25 -38.70 -31.34
C PHE A 448 -21.13 -37.68 -31.35
N ALA A 449 -21.48 -36.40 -31.18
CA ALA A 449 -20.52 -35.32 -31.06
C ALA A 449 -20.92 -34.33 -29.96
N LYS A 450 -19.96 -33.90 -29.14
CA LYS A 450 -20.14 -32.81 -28.18
C LYS A 450 -18.80 -32.18 -27.82
N SER A 451 -18.73 -30.85 -27.81
CA SER A 451 -17.55 -30.10 -27.34
C SER A 451 -16.22 -30.52 -27.98
N GLY A 452 -16.23 -30.91 -29.26
CA GLY A 452 -15.04 -31.34 -30.00
C GLY A 452 -14.71 -32.83 -29.89
N PHE A 453 -15.39 -33.57 -29.00
CA PHE A 453 -15.30 -35.03 -28.94
C PHE A 453 -16.29 -35.66 -29.93
N ILE A 454 -15.85 -36.75 -30.55
CA ILE A 454 -16.58 -37.51 -31.57
C ILE A 454 -16.50 -38.99 -31.18
N SER A 455 -17.63 -39.69 -31.19
CA SER A 455 -17.66 -41.14 -30.96
C SER A 455 -17.34 -41.88 -32.25
N ASN A 456 -17.08 -43.19 -32.16
CA ASN A 456 -17.11 -44.01 -33.36
C ASN A 456 -18.50 -44.00 -33.99
N SER A 457 -18.52 -44.21 -35.31
CA SER A 457 -19.76 -44.45 -36.02
C SER A 457 -20.34 -45.81 -35.63
N ASP A 458 -21.64 -45.84 -35.40
CA ASP A 458 -22.44 -47.03 -35.07
C ASP A 458 -23.61 -47.14 -36.06
N VAL A 459 -24.23 -48.32 -36.15
CA VAL A 459 -25.34 -48.59 -37.07
C VAL A 459 -26.56 -49.06 -36.30
N ALA A 460 -27.63 -48.26 -36.37
CA ALA A 460 -28.92 -48.60 -35.79
C ALA A 460 -29.88 -49.11 -36.87
N MET A 461 -30.56 -50.22 -36.60
CA MET A 461 -31.65 -50.71 -37.45
C MET A 461 -33.00 -50.38 -36.83
N PHE A 462 -33.90 -49.76 -37.59
CA PHE A 462 -35.26 -49.47 -37.21
C PHE A 462 -36.23 -50.34 -38.02
N ASP A 463 -37.16 -51.00 -37.33
CA ASP A 463 -38.25 -51.78 -37.93
C ASP A 463 -39.56 -51.01 -37.79
N LEU A 464 -39.97 -50.39 -38.89
CA LEU A 464 -41.20 -49.59 -38.99
C LEU A 464 -42.48 -50.44 -38.89
N SER A 465 -42.36 -51.78 -38.84
CA SER A 465 -43.50 -52.66 -38.58
C SER A 465 -43.74 -52.92 -37.10
N GLN A 466 -42.80 -52.56 -36.21
CA GLN A 466 -43.02 -52.65 -34.77
C GLN A 466 -44.03 -51.61 -34.30
N PRO A 467 -44.90 -51.96 -33.35
CA PRO A 467 -45.78 -50.98 -32.74
C PRO A 467 -44.93 -49.91 -32.06
N SER A 468 -45.02 -48.66 -32.51
CA SER A 468 -44.33 -47.55 -31.88
C SER A 468 -45.03 -47.18 -30.58
N ASP A 469 -44.24 -46.88 -29.55
CA ASP A 469 -44.76 -46.30 -28.33
C ASP A 469 -44.98 -44.79 -28.57
N GLY A 470 -46.09 -44.46 -29.22
CA GLY A 470 -46.39 -43.13 -29.71
C GLY A 470 -45.65 -42.76 -30.99
N ASN A 471 -45.10 -41.54 -31.05
CA ASN A 471 -44.43 -40.96 -32.22
C ASN A 471 -42.93 -41.30 -32.29
N VAL A 472 -42.45 -42.22 -31.45
CA VAL A 472 -41.03 -42.55 -31.33
C VAL A 472 -40.80 -44.02 -31.60
N LEU A 473 -39.84 -44.32 -32.47
CA LEU A 473 -39.37 -45.66 -32.75
C LEU A 473 -37.91 -45.81 -32.36
N PHE A 474 -37.63 -46.71 -31.41
CA PHE A 474 -36.28 -47.06 -30.99
C PHE A 474 -35.72 -48.19 -31.88
N PRO A 475 -34.38 -48.28 -32.01
CA PRO A 475 -33.78 -49.31 -32.86
C PRO A 475 -33.97 -50.72 -32.29
N VAL A 476 -34.16 -51.68 -33.19
CA VAL A 476 -34.34 -53.09 -32.85
C VAL A 476 -32.98 -53.70 -32.56
N VAL A 477 -32.58 -53.64 -31.29
CA VAL A 477 -31.36 -54.20 -30.67
C VAL A 477 -30.06 -53.83 -31.43
N PRO A 478 -29.18 -53.01 -30.83
CA PRO A 478 -27.97 -52.56 -31.52
C PRO A 478 -27.11 -53.76 -31.94
N VAL A 479 -26.71 -53.78 -33.21
CA VAL A 479 -25.67 -54.69 -33.71
C VAL A 479 -24.37 -54.20 -33.08
N LYS A 480 -23.89 -54.87 -32.02
CA LYS A 480 -22.61 -54.51 -31.40
C LYS A 480 -21.48 -54.67 -32.42
N VAL A 481 -20.95 -53.56 -32.92
CA VAL A 481 -19.65 -53.49 -33.59
C VAL A 481 -18.58 -53.38 -32.50
N GLU A 482 -17.58 -54.26 -32.50
CA GLU A 482 -16.55 -54.34 -31.44
C GLU A 482 -15.52 -53.19 -31.51
N GLU A 483 -15.06 -52.80 -30.31
CA GLU A 483 -13.99 -51.87 -29.89
C GLU A 483 -14.10 -50.36 -30.24
N ILE A 484 -14.12 -49.55 -29.16
CA ILE A 484 -14.11 -48.09 -29.18
C ILE A 484 -12.66 -47.60 -29.32
N GLN A 485 -12.32 -46.91 -30.41
CA GLN A 485 -11.13 -46.05 -30.49
C GLN A 485 -11.56 -44.57 -30.41
N THR A 486 -11.03 -43.80 -29.46
CA THR A 486 -11.24 -42.34 -29.44
C THR A 486 -10.18 -41.68 -30.31
N GLN A 487 -10.58 -40.96 -31.35
CA GLN A 487 -9.67 -40.09 -32.11
C GLN A 487 -9.92 -38.64 -31.72
N LYS A 488 -8.97 -38.03 -31.01
CA LYS A 488 -8.92 -36.58 -30.84
C LYS A 488 -8.36 -36.00 -32.14
N HIS A 489 -9.17 -35.24 -32.87
CA HIS A 489 -8.69 -34.53 -34.06
C HIS A 489 -7.85 -33.33 -33.60
N GLU A 490 -6.54 -33.52 -33.50
CA GLU A 490 -5.59 -32.41 -33.35
C GLU A 490 -5.43 -31.74 -34.72
N GLU A 491 -6.10 -30.61 -34.92
CA GLU A 491 -5.71 -29.68 -35.99
C GLU A 491 -4.35 -29.08 -35.60
N GLU A 492 -3.28 -29.55 -36.25
CA GLU A 492 -1.94 -28.97 -36.16
C GLU A 492 -1.96 -27.52 -36.67
N PHE A 493 -2.00 -26.57 -35.74
CA PHE A 493 -1.77 -25.16 -36.02
C PHE A 493 -0.28 -24.86 -35.86
N GLN A 494 0.50 -24.96 -36.93
CA GLN A 494 1.87 -24.43 -36.96
C GLN A 494 1.84 -22.90 -37.09
N SER A 495 2.30 -22.19 -36.05
CA SER A 495 2.79 -20.81 -36.16
C SER A 495 4.29 -20.80 -35.82
N PRO A 496 5.12 -20.03 -36.55
CA PRO A 496 6.56 -20.05 -36.34
C PRO A 496 6.91 -19.19 -35.12
N MET A 497 7.53 -19.80 -34.11
CA MET A 497 8.28 -19.08 -33.09
C MET A 497 9.78 -19.34 -33.29
N GLU A 498 10.53 -18.25 -33.48
CA GLU A 498 11.98 -18.22 -33.48
C GLU A 498 12.53 -18.75 -32.16
N ALA A 499 13.48 -19.68 -32.24
CA ALA A 499 14.20 -20.22 -31.10
C ALA A 499 15.33 -19.26 -30.68
N VAL A 500 15.36 -18.93 -29.40
CA VAL A 500 16.58 -18.47 -28.71
C VAL A 500 17.00 -19.62 -27.79
N GLU A 501 18.18 -20.17 -28.07
CA GLU A 501 18.82 -21.23 -27.29
C GLU A 501 19.30 -20.69 -25.93
N GLU A 502 19.03 -21.43 -24.85
CA GLU A 502 19.78 -21.33 -23.61
C GLU A 502 20.24 -22.72 -23.15
N ASN A 503 21.52 -22.76 -22.79
CA ASN A 503 22.37 -23.94 -22.61
C ASN A 503 22.31 -24.41 -21.15
N VAL A 504 22.14 -25.72 -20.92
CA VAL A 504 22.09 -26.34 -19.58
C VAL A 504 23.41 -27.04 -19.26
N GLU A 505 24.05 -26.64 -18.16
CA GLU A 505 25.20 -27.35 -17.58
C GLU A 505 24.76 -28.29 -16.43
N GLN A 506 25.24 -29.53 -16.47
CA GLN A 506 24.96 -30.62 -15.52
C GLN A 506 25.76 -30.48 -14.21
N ILE A 507 25.15 -30.85 -13.07
CA ILE A 507 25.85 -31.10 -11.80
C ILE A 507 25.58 -32.55 -11.33
N GLN A 508 26.66 -33.28 -11.02
CA GLN A 508 26.68 -34.61 -10.42
C GLN A 508 26.49 -34.58 -8.89
N PRO A 509 26.06 -35.68 -8.24
CA PRO A 509 25.81 -35.71 -6.80
C PRO A 509 27.04 -36.14 -5.98
N MET A 510 27.13 -35.69 -4.73
CA MET A 510 28.08 -36.19 -3.73
C MET A 510 27.37 -36.68 -2.44
N PRO A 511 28.01 -37.58 -1.68
CA PRO A 511 27.36 -38.54 -0.78
C PRO A 511 27.27 -38.11 0.69
N GLN A 512 26.53 -38.93 1.46
CA GLN A 512 26.20 -38.81 2.89
C GLN A 512 27.40 -38.83 3.87
N PRO A 513 27.23 -38.32 5.10
CA PRO A 513 28.29 -38.17 6.09
C PRO A 513 28.37 -39.33 7.11
N GLU A 514 29.60 -39.62 7.55
CA GLU A 514 29.93 -40.48 8.69
C GLU A 514 30.48 -39.64 9.88
N GLU A 515 30.37 -40.19 11.08
CA GLU A 515 30.37 -39.55 12.40
C GLU A 515 31.75 -39.48 13.14
N VAL A 516 31.94 -38.36 13.90
CA VAL A 516 32.58 -38.23 15.25
C VAL A 516 34.15 -38.32 15.34
N PRO A 517 34.90 -37.74 16.33
CA PRO A 517 34.58 -36.93 17.53
C PRO A 517 35.35 -35.59 17.76
N MET A 518 34.84 -34.85 18.75
CA MET A 518 35.37 -33.71 19.54
C MET A 518 36.88 -33.74 19.91
N ILE A 519 37.62 -32.66 19.64
CA ILE A 519 38.86 -32.25 20.33
C ILE A 519 38.87 -30.72 20.54
N MET A 520 39.46 -30.32 21.68
CA MET A 520 39.37 -29.04 22.38
C MET A 520 39.89 -27.79 21.63
N VAL A 521 39.23 -26.68 21.96
CA VAL A 521 39.50 -25.30 21.54
C VAL A 521 40.71 -24.71 22.27
N GLU A 522 41.69 -24.21 21.51
CA GLU A 522 42.70 -23.27 21.99
C GLU A 522 42.70 -22.06 21.04
N SER A 523 42.32 -20.88 21.54
CA SER A 523 42.18 -19.66 20.74
C SER A 523 43.54 -18.99 20.55
N GLN A 524 43.97 -18.86 19.30
CA GLN A 524 44.94 -17.84 18.89
C GLN A 524 44.35 -17.03 17.74
N GLU A 525 43.97 -15.79 18.04
CA GLU A 525 43.63 -14.78 17.04
C GLU A 525 44.88 -14.45 16.21
N LYS A 526 44.77 -14.65 14.90
CA LYS A 526 45.71 -14.18 13.88
C LYS A 526 44.95 -13.21 12.97
N PRO A 527 45.47 -12.01 12.67
CA PRO A 527 44.72 -11.01 11.91
C PRO A 527 44.55 -11.41 10.44
N LEU A 528 43.35 -11.17 9.91
CA LEU A 528 42.99 -11.36 8.51
C LEU A 528 43.72 -10.31 7.62
N PRO A 529 44.14 -10.64 6.38
CA PRO A 529 44.93 -9.74 5.56
C PRO A 529 44.08 -8.66 4.85
N GLU A 530 44.63 -7.45 4.79
CA GLU A 530 44.04 -6.20 4.26
C GLU A 530 43.61 -6.20 2.77
N GLN A 531 43.75 -7.31 2.05
CA GLN A 531 43.48 -7.33 0.59
C GLN A 531 42.00 -7.46 0.18
N LYS A 532 41.06 -7.63 1.11
CA LYS A 532 39.62 -7.74 0.80
C LYS A 532 38.85 -6.41 0.93
N VAL A 533 39.42 -5.40 1.60
CA VAL A 533 38.77 -4.09 1.82
C VAL A 533 39.02 -3.15 0.63
N GLU A 534 40.20 -3.19 0.00
CA GLU A 534 40.48 -2.36 -1.18
C GLU A 534 39.68 -2.76 -2.43
N ARG A 535 39.28 -4.03 -2.57
CA ARG A 535 38.41 -4.48 -3.67
C ARG A 535 36.98 -3.94 -3.54
N LEU A 536 36.44 -3.94 -2.32
CA LEU A 536 35.07 -3.46 -2.05
C LEU A 536 34.98 -1.93 -2.11
N VAL A 537 36.04 -1.20 -1.74
CA VAL A 537 36.10 0.27 -1.88
C VAL A 537 36.26 0.71 -3.35
N LYS A 538 36.87 -0.12 -4.20
CA LYS A 538 37.01 0.14 -5.65
C LYS A 538 35.71 -0.11 -6.41
N GLU A 539 34.98 -1.18 -6.10
CA GLU A 539 33.65 -1.44 -6.66
C GLU A 539 32.59 -0.40 -6.25
N TYR A 540 32.67 0.14 -5.03
CA TYR A 540 31.75 1.19 -4.57
C TYR A 540 32.02 2.57 -5.21
N LYS A 541 33.27 2.86 -5.61
CA LYS A 541 33.61 4.10 -6.33
C LYS A 541 33.24 4.06 -7.82
N GLU A 542 33.20 2.88 -8.43
CA GLU A 542 32.78 2.72 -9.83
C GLU A 542 31.25 2.72 -9.99
N THR A 543 30.49 2.28 -8.99
CA THR A 543 29.02 2.35 -8.99
C THR A 543 28.47 3.77 -8.74
N VAL A 544 29.20 4.66 -8.07
CA VAL A 544 28.77 6.05 -7.83
C VAL A 544 29.10 6.99 -9.02
N SER A 545 29.90 6.54 -10.00
CA SER A 545 30.28 7.34 -11.18
C SER A 545 29.29 7.27 -12.35
N CYS A 546 28.35 6.30 -12.36
CA CYS A 546 27.37 6.12 -13.45
C CYS A 546 25.99 6.76 -13.21
N GLY A 547 25.77 7.47 -12.11
CA GLY A 547 24.48 8.08 -11.75
C GLY A 547 24.16 9.45 -12.39
N LYS A 548 24.83 9.87 -13.46
CA LYS A 548 24.71 11.24 -14.02
C LYS A 548 23.99 11.37 -15.37
N LYS A 549 23.34 10.31 -15.88
CA LYS A 549 22.67 10.33 -17.20
C LYS A 549 21.13 10.17 -17.18
N SER A 550 20.51 10.01 -16.01
CA SER A 550 19.04 9.81 -15.93
C SER A 550 18.23 11.12 -15.89
N THR A 551 18.83 12.24 -15.48
CA THR A 551 18.14 13.54 -15.38
C THR A 551 17.95 14.25 -16.72
N ASP A 552 18.76 13.94 -17.73
CA ASP A 552 18.67 14.60 -19.04
C ASP A 552 17.44 14.14 -19.83
N VAL A 553 17.07 12.85 -19.75
CA VAL A 553 15.91 12.33 -20.50
C VAL A 553 14.60 12.94 -19.97
N ALA A 554 14.47 13.08 -18.65
CA ALA A 554 13.32 13.74 -18.05
C ALA A 554 13.26 15.24 -18.39
N PHE A 555 14.40 15.93 -18.42
CA PHE A 555 14.48 17.33 -18.81
C PHE A 555 14.10 17.56 -20.28
N TRP A 556 14.56 16.69 -21.19
CA TRP A 556 14.19 16.74 -22.60
C TRP A 556 12.70 16.40 -22.83
N ALA A 557 12.15 15.43 -22.09
CA ALA A 557 10.73 15.10 -22.15
C ALA A 557 9.85 16.29 -21.70
N TYR A 558 10.20 16.95 -20.59
CA TYR A 558 9.50 18.15 -20.12
C TYR A 558 9.61 19.32 -21.11
N SER A 559 10.79 19.50 -21.72
CA SER A 559 11.01 20.56 -22.71
C SER A 559 10.16 20.34 -23.98
N ILE A 560 10.01 19.10 -24.44
CA ILE A 560 9.16 18.77 -25.60
C ILE A 560 7.68 19.04 -25.28
N VAL A 561 7.20 18.63 -24.11
CA VAL A 561 5.80 18.88 -23.69
C VAL A 561 5.52 20.39 -23.61
N LEU A 562 6.44 21.17 -23.06
CA LEU A 562 6.30 22.63 -22.97
C LEU A 562 6.24 23.30 -24.35
N ILE A 563 7.06 22.85 -25.31
CA ILE A 563 7.04 23.35 -26.69
C ILE A 563 5.71 23.05 -27.37
N VAL A 564 5.15 21.84 -27.19
CA VAL A 564 3.85 21.47 -27.77
C VAL A 564 2.72 22.33 -27.20
N ILE A 565 2.73 22.62 -25.90
CA ILE A 565 1.75 23.51 -25.25
C ILE A 565 1.84 24.93 -25.83
N ILE A 566 3.06 25.47 -26.02
CA ILE A 566 3.26 26.80 -26.59
C ILE A 566 2.72 26.86 -28.02
N ILE A 567 2.99 25.84 -28.85
CA ILE A 567 2.49 25.79 -30.23
C ILE A 567 0.96 25.74 -30.26
N LEU A 568 0.33 24.92 -29.41
CA LEU A 568 -1.13 24.87 -29.28
C LEU A 568 -1.72 26.23 -28.88
N PHE A 569 -1.07 26.93 -27.95
CA PHE A 569 -1.53 28.25 -27.50
C PHE A 569 -1.44 29.29 -28.61
N VAL A 570 -0.35 29.30 -29.39
CA VAL A 570 -0.19 30.18 -30.56
C VAL A 570 -1.25 29.88 -31.62
N LEU A 571 -1.56 28.60 -31.89
CA LEU A 571 -2.61 28.22 -32.84
C LEU A 571 -4.01 28.65 -32.37
N ILE A 572 -4.29 28.56 -31.07
CA ILE A 572 -5.56 29.04 -30.49
C ILE A 572 -5.68 30.55 -30.65
N ILE A 573 -4.61 31.31 -30.35
CA ILE A 573 -4.58 32.77 -30.53
C ILE A 573 -4.75 33.14 -32.00
N ALA A 574 -4.03 32.49 -32.91
CA ALA A 574 -4.15 32.74 -34.34
C ALA A 574 -5.57 32.49 -34.85
N LYS A 575 -6.22 31.41 -34.37
CA LYS A 575 -7.62 31.11 -34.70
C LYS A 575 -8.61 32.15 -34.14
N TYR A 576 -8.29 32.76 -32.99
CA TYR A 576 -9.08 33.83 -32.41
C TYR A 576 -8.90 35.18 -33.12
N LEU A 577 -7.72 35.44 -33.70
CA LEU A 577 -7.43 36.66 -34.46
C LEU A 577 -7.91 36.62 -35.92
N LEU A 578 -8.16 35.42 -36.46
CA LEU A 578 -8.71 35.19 -37.80
C LEU A 578 -10.25 35.14 -37.84
N LYS A 579 -10.90 35.24 -36.68
CA LYS A 579 -12.34 35.48 -36.54
C LYS A 579 -12.57 36.95 -36.22
#